data_AF-A0A819Z0R4-F1
#
_entry.id   AF-A0A819Z0R4-F1
#
_cell.length_a   1.000
_cell.length_b   1.000
_cell.length_c   1.000
_cell.angle_alpha   90.00
_cell.angle_beta   90.00
_cell.angle_gamma   90.00
#
_symmetry.space_group_name_H-M   'P 1'
#
loop_
_entity.id
_entity.type
_entity.pdbx_description
1 polymer ?
#
loop_
_entity_poly.entity_id
_entity_poly.type
_entity_poly.pdbx_seq_one_letter_code
_entity_poly.pdbx_strand_id
1 'polypeptide(L)'
;MFKSFPSLDLPDDVLSFEGEKFFELIQQKCGQVFKELMEILSINTVYKLLLVEDDILPVFQKKYRELEKVTQRACLHLDDGTIMLKPGLRMDFDRFIRSLHDINDKQKQQKEIVKQAEDIISLFKNLVESYQFNESDDTQDNYSFLFAFMENICNNISKNKNNYRYSDIVQQFAQSLYILGGRNSY
;
A
#
# COMPACT_ATOMS: atom_id res chain seq x y z
N MET A 1 -0.83 8.04 24.81
CA MET A 1 -0.54 9.11 23.81
C MET A 1 0.79 8.76 23.15
N PHE A 2 0.77 8.08 22.00
CA PHE A 2 2.01 7.72 21.30
C PHE A 2 2.48 8.92 20.48
N LYS A 3 3.69 9.40 20.75
CA LYS A 3 4.33 10.44 19.93
C LYS A 3 4.41 9.91 18.50
N SER A 4 3.84 10.65 17.54
CA SER A 4 3.97 10.33 16.11
C SER A 4 5.39 10.66 15.68
N PHE A 5 6.21 9.63 15.47
CA PHE A 5 7.51 9.79 14.86
C PHE A 5 7.34 9.92 13.34
N PRO A 6 8.20 10.66 12.63
CA PRO A 6 8.14 10.74 11.17
C PRO A 6 8.27 9.34 10.58
N SER A 7 7.54 9.03 9.50
CA SER A 7 7.66 7.75 8.80
C SER A 7 9.10 7.50 8.36
N LEU A 8 9.55 6.25 8.38
CA LEU A 8 10.84 5.90 7.80
C LEU A 8 10.75 5.96 6.28
N ASP A 9 11.83 6.42 5.65
CA ASP A 9 11.99 6.30 4.20
C ASP A 9 12.29 4.83 3.87
N LEU A 10 11.35 4.17 3.21
CA LEU A 10 11.39 2.75 2.84
C LEU A 10 11.16 2.62 1.33
N PRO A 11 11.80 1.65 0.66
CA PRO A 11 11.58 1.40 -0.77
C PRO A 11 10.11 1.08 -1.11
N ASP A 12 9.68 1.43 -2.32
CA ASP A 12 8.31 1.17 -2.77
C ASP A 12 7.96 -0.33 -2.83
N ASP A 13 8.96 -1.17 -3.09
CA ASP A 13 8.85 -2.62 -3.19
C ASP A 13 9.14 -3.35 -1.87
N VAL A 14 9.26 -2.63 -0.75
CA VAL A 14 9.67 -3.18 0.55
C VAL A 14 8.86 -4.39 1.01
N LEU A 15 7.55 -4.44 0.69
CA LEU A 15 6.66 -5.54 1.06
C LEU A 15 7.00 -6.86 0.35
N SER A 16 7.78 -6.82 -0.72
CA SER A 16 8.26 -8.00 -1.45
C SER A 16 9.57 -8.57 -0.89
N PHE A 17 10.19 -7.92 0.09
CA PHE A 17 11.51 -8.32 0.57
C PHE A 17 11.45 -9.64 1.35
N GLU A 18 12.36 -10.53 0.97
CA GLU A 18 12.53 -11.86 1.54
C GLU A 18 14.01 -12.24 1.67
N GLY A 19 14.30 -13.17 2.58
CA GLY A 19 15.63 -13.71 2.81
C GLY A 19 16.65 -12.62 3.13
N GLU A 20 17.76 -12.62 2.39
CA GLU A 20 18.88 -11.71 2.63
C GLU A 20 18.50 -10.23 2.49
N LYS A 21 17.70 -9.87 1.47
CA LYS A 21 17.23 -8.48 1.29
C LYS A 21 16.42 -7.99 2.48
N PHE A 22 15.60 -8.88 3.06
CA PHE A 22 14.85 -8.57 4.28
C PHE A 22 15.81 -8.35 5.46
N PHE A 23 16.80 -9.22 5.66
CA PHE A 23 17.76 -9.08 6.76
C PHE A 23 18.64 -7.83 6.63
N GLU A 24 19.05 -7.47 5.41
CA GLU A 24 19.78 -6.22 5.14
C GLU A 24 18.95 -4.99 5.50
N LEU A 25 17.67 -4.97 5.12
CA LEU A 25 16.74 -3.90 5.47
C LEU A 25 16.61 -3.75 6.99
N ILE A 26 16.40 -4.86 7.71
CA ILE A 26 16.30 -4.86 9.17
C ILE A 26 17.60 -4.34 9.80
N GLN A 27 18.75 -4.79 9.31
CA GLN A 27 20.05 -4.33 9.79
C GLN A 27 20.25 -2.83 9.57
N GLN A 28 19.83 -2.31 8.42
CA GLN A 28 19.98 -0.90 8.08
C GLN A 28 19.04 0.00 8.89
N LYS A 29 17.79 -0.43 9.14
CA LYS A 29 16.76 0.40 9.77
C LYS A 29 16.65 0.22 11.28
N CYS A 30 16.84 -1.01 11.76
CA CYS A 30 16.67 -1.38 13.17
C CYS A 30 17.99 -1.81 13.83
N GLY A 31 19.04 -2.03 13.05
CA GLY A 31 20.36 -2.43 13.55
C GLY A 31 20.56 -3.94 13.64
N GLN A 32 21.81 -4.32 13.89
CA GLN A 32 22.27 -5.70 13.90
C GLN A 32 21.56 -6.60 14.92
N VAL A 33 21.13 -6.04 16.05
CA VAL A 33 20.42 -6.78 17.12
C VAL A 33 19.10 -7.36 16.60
N PHE A 34 18.34 -6.57 15.83
CA PHE A 34 17.06 -7.03 15.30
C PHE A 34 17.24 -7.98 14.12
N LYS A 35 18.31 -7.85 13.33
CA LYS A 35 18.64 -8.84 12.31
C LYS A 35 18.84 -10.22 12.93
N GLU A 36 19.71 -10.30 13.93
CA GLU A 36 19.97 -11.56 14.66
C GLU A 36 18.69 -12.11 15.30
N LEU A 37 17.85 -11.24 15.86
CA LEU A 37 16.56 -11.64 16.39
C LEU A 37 15.64 -12.26 15.33
N MET A 38 15.54 -11.64 14.15
CA MET A 38 14.72 -12.15 13.05
C MET A 38 15.22 -13.51 12.56
N GLU A 39 16.54 -13.67 12.45
CA GLU A 39 17.18 -14.94 12.07
C GLU A 39 16.86 -16.05 13.09
N ILE A 40 16.99 -15.78 14.39
CA ILE A 40 16.66 -16.75 15.46
C ILE A 40 15.17 -17.12 15.42
N LEU A 41 14.29 -16.14 15.24
CA LEU A 41 12.85 -16.37 15.16
C LEU A 41 12.39 -16.97 13.81
N SER A 42 13.32 -17.20 12.87
CA SER A 42 13.01 -17.67 11.52
C SER A 42 12.00 -16.78 10.78
N ILE A 43 11.96 -15.49 11.12
CA ILE A 43 11.20 -14.47 10.42
C ILE A 43 12.10 -13.96 9.29
N ASN A 44 11.78 -14.35 8.06
CA ASN A 44 12.63 -14.07 6.90
C ASN A 44 11.92 -13.30 5.78
N THR A 45 10.71 -12.80 6.03
CA THR A 45 9.96 -11.98 5.07
C THR A 45 9.23 -10.86 5.80
N VAL A 46 9.02 -9.74 5.09
CA VAL A 46 8.19 -8.64 5.61
C VAL A 46 6.77 -9.10 5.91
N TYR A 47 6.23 -9.98 5.07
CA TYR A 47 4.90 -10.54 5.28
C TYR A 47 4.78 -11.32 6.60
N LYS A 48 5.75 -12.21 6.90
CA LYS A 48 5.75 -12.96 8.17
C LYS A 48 5.85 -12.04 9.37
N LEU A 49 6.67 -10.98 9.26
CA LEU A 49 6.83 -9.99 10.32
C LEU A 49 5.52 -9.23 10.60
N LEU A 50 4.78 -8.87 9.56
CA LEU A 50 3.49 -8.17 9.68
C LEU A 50 2.34 -9.08 10.14
N LEU A 51 2.49 -10.40 10.03
CA LEU A 51 1.50 -11.38 10.49
C LEU A 51 1.62 -11.71 11.98
N VAL A 52 2.71 -11.31 12.64
CA VAL A 52 2.85 -11.60 14.07
C VAL A 52 1.83 -10.75 14.84
N GLU A 53 0.79 -11.41 15.36
CA GLU A 53 -0.30 -10.75 16.10
C GLU A 53 0.19 -10.17 17.43
N ASP A 54 1.11 -10.88 18.09
CA ASP A 54 1.76 -10.45 19.31
C ASP A 54 3.08 -9.74 18.99
N ASP A 55 3.35 -8.63 19.67
CA ASP A 55 4.67 -8.00 19.66
C ASP A 55 5.77 -9.08 19.82
N ILE A 56 6.84 -9.04 19.03
CA ILE A 56 7.94 -10.01 19.11
C ILE A 56 8.84 -9.77 20.32
N LEU A 57 8.80 -8.56 20.88
CA LEU A 57 9.69 -8.11 21.97
C LEU A 57 9.55 -8.87 23.31
N PRO A 58 8.40 -9.46 23.69
CA PRO A 58 8.29 -10.32 24.87
C PRO A 58 9.20 -11.54 24.83
N VAL A 59 9.74 -11.94 23.67
CA VAL A 59 10.71 -13.03 23.59
C VAL A 59 11.98 -12.75 24.41
N PHE A 60 12.33 -11.48 24.62
CA PHE A 60 13.46 -11.09 25.47
C PHE A 60 13.27 -11.45 26.95
N GLN A 61 12.03 -11.68 27.40
CA GLN A 61 11.72 -12.13 28.76
C GLN A 61 11.85 -13.65 28.92
N LYS A 62 11.91 -14.40 27.80
CA LYS A 62 12.03 -15.86 27.81
C LYS A 62 13.50 -16.27 27.89
N LYS A 63 13.79 -17.29 28.69
CA LYS A 63 15.15 -17.83 28.86
C LYS A 63 15.46 -18.85 27.77
N TYR A 64 15.91 -18.37 26.61
CA TYR A 64 16.45 -19.22 25.55
C TYR A 64 17.95 -19.03 25.39
N ARG A 65 18.68 -20.13 25.27
CA ARG A 65 20.15 -20.12 25.13
C ARG A 65 20.60 -19.40 23.86
N GLU A 66 19.84 -19.53 22.78
CA GLU A 66 20.14 -18.89 21.49
C GLU A 66 19.95 -17.37 21.52
N LEU A 67 19.07 -16.88 22.40
CA LEU A 67 18.79 -15.45 22.58
C LEU A 67 19.73 -14.78 23.57
N GLU A 68 20.51 -15.52 24.35
CA GLU A 68 21.30 -14.98 25.47
C GLU A 68 22.24 -13.84 25.03
N LYS A 69 22.94 -14.02 23.90
CA LYS A 69 23.83 -12.99 23.33
C LYS A 69 23.06 -11.76 22.85
N VAL A 70 21.90 -11.96 22.23
CA VAL A 70 21.06 -10.87 21.72
C VAL A 70 20.45 -10.10 22.89
N THR A 71 19.94 -10.79 23.91
CA THR A 71 19.39 -10.20 25.13
C THR A 71 20.43 -9.37 25.87
N GLN A 72 21.67 -9.85 26.02
CA GLN A 72 22.76 -9.09 26.64
C GLN A 72 23.07 -7.77 25.91
N ARG A 73 22.92 -7.74 24.57
CA ARG A 73 23.14 -6.52 23.77
C ARG A 73 21.92 -5.60 23.77
N ALA A 74 20.72 -6.17 23.74
CA ALA A 74 19.46 -5.47 23.56
C ALA A 74 18.88 -4.91 24.87
N CYS A 75 19.11 -5.60 25.99
CA CYS A 75 18.42 -5.34 27.24
C CYS A 75 19.35 -4.80 28.34
N LEU A 76 18.75 -4.10 29.29
CA LEU A 76 19.32 -3.67 30.56
C LEU A 76 18.79 -4.61 31.65
N HIS A 77 19.67 -5.05 32.54
CA HIS A 77 19.28 -5.77 33.75
C HIS A 77 19.10 -4.75 34.86
N LEU A 78 17.91 -4.71 35.43
CA LEU A 78 17.56 -3.81 36.53
C LEU A 78 17.90 -4.46 37.88
N ASP A 79 18.04 -3.65 38.91
CA ASP A 79 18.45 -4.11 40.25
C ASP A 79 17.45 -5.08 40.90
N ASP A 80 16.19 -5.05 40.46
CA ASP A 80 15.12 -5.97 40.87
C ASP A 80 15.15 -7.32 40.14
N GLY A 81 16.14 -7.53 39.26
CA GLY A 81 16.29 -8.73 38.45
C GLY A 81 15.40 -8.75 37.19
N THR A 82 14.66 -7.68 36.91
CA THR A 82 13.87 -7.57 35.67
C THR A 82 14.75 -7.20 34.48
N ILE A 83 14.33 -7.65 33.29
CA ILE A 83 15.01 -7.39 32.03
C ILE A 83 14.20 -6.35 31.26
N MET A 84 14.83 -5.24 30.93
CA MET A 84 14.21 -4.13 30.20
C MET A 84 14.91 -3.94 28.85
N LEU A 85 14.16 -4.03 27.75
CA LEU A 85 14.69 -3.68 26.43
C LEU A 85 15.11 -2.21 26.38
N LYS A 86 16.28 -1.92 25.81
CA LYS A 86 16.76 -0.54 25.65
C LYS A 86 15.70 0.30 24.92
N PRO A 87 15.24 1.43 25.48
CA PRO A 87 14.13 2.20 24.90
C PRO A 87 14.37 2.65 23.47
N GLY A 88 15.61 3.00 23.11
CA GLY A 88 15.97 3.39 21.74
C GLY A 88 15.70 2.27 20.73
N LEU A 89 16.15 1.05 21.04
CA LEU A 89 15.93 -0.12 20.20
C LEU A 89 14.44 -0.42 20.02
N ARG A 90 13.66 -0.33 21.11
CA ARG A 90 12.20 -0.47 21.04
C ARG A 90 11.58 0.57 20.12
N MET A 91 11.96 1.83 20.27
CA MET A 91 11.40 2.92 19.45
C MET A 91 11.73 2.76 17.97
N ASP A 92 12.96 2.39 17.63
CA ASP A 92 13.38 2.19 16.24
C ASP A 92 12.59 1.07 15.58
N PHE A 93 12.42 -0.04 16.30
CA PHE A 93 11.66 -1.18 15.83
C PHE A 93 10.15 -0.90 15.71
N ASP A 94 9.54 -0.28 16.73
CA ASP A 94 8.12 0.13 16.70
C ASP A 94 7.85 1.08 15.52
N ARG A 95 8.77 2.02 15.27
CA ARG A 95 8.69 2.96 14.14
C ARG A 95 8.78 2.23 12.80
N PHE A 96 9.65 1.23 12.69
CA PHE A 96 9.78 0.41 11.49
C PHE A 96 8.52 -0.40 11.21
N ILE A 97 7.99 -1.10 12.21
CA ILE A 97 6.74 -1.88 12.06
C ILE A 97 5.57 -0.99 11.65
N ARG A 98 5.40 0.18 12.28
CA ARG A 98 4.36 1.15 11.89
C ARG A 98 4.51 1.61 10.44
N SER A 99 5.73 1.92 10.02
CA SER A 99 5.98 2.35 8.63
C SER A 99 5.61 1.26 7.62
N LEU A 100 5.87 -0.01 7.94
CA LEU A 100 5.45 -1.14 7.10
C LEU A 100 3.93 -1.32 7.05
N HIS A 101 3.23 -1.17 8.19
CA HIS A 101 1.76 -1.20 8.22
C HIS A 101 1.15 -0.07 7.38
N ASP A 102 1.66 1.16 7.50
CA ASP A 102 1.19 2.31 6.73
C ASP A 102 1.31 2.08 5.22
N ILE A 103 2.41 1.45 4.76
CA ILE A 103 2.61 1.11 3.34
C ILE A 103 1.65 0.00 2.91
N ASN A 104 1.49 -1.04 3.74
CA ASN A 104 0.58 -2.15 3.46
C ASN A 104 -0.88 -1.69 3.34
N ASP A 105 -1.32 -0.81 4.24
CA ASP A 105 -2.69 -0.28 4.25
C ASP A 105 -2.95 0.64 3.05
N LYS A 106 -1.96 1.46 2.66
CA LYS A 106 -2.03 2.25 1.41
C LYS A 106 -2.15 1.37 0.18
N GLN A 107 -1.38 0.28 0.09
CA GLN A 107 -1.49 -0.65 -1.04
C GLN A 107 -2.84 -1.38 -1.06
N LYS A 108 -3.38 -1.77 0.11
CA LYS A 108 -4.72 -2.38 0.20
C LYS A 108 -5.80 -1.41 -0.27
N GLN A 109 -5.77 -0.15 0.18
CA GLN A 109 -6.70 0.89 -0.27
C GLN A 109 -6.63 1.11 -1.79
N GLN A 110 -5.42 1.15 -2.36
CA GLN A 110 -5.28 1.27 -3.81
C GLN A 110 -5.86 0.05 -4.55
N LYS A 111 -5.63 -1.17 -4.06
CA LYS A 111 -6.20 -2.38 -4.67
C LYS A 111 -7.73 -2.38 -4.58
N GLU A 112 -8.31 -1.92 -3.48
CA GLU A 112 -9.76 -1.76 -3.34
C GLU A 112 -10.33 -0.73 -4.31
N ILE A 113 -9.67 0.42 -4.50
CA ILE A 113 -10.08 1.44 -5.47
C ILE A 113 -10.04 0.88 -6.90
N VAL A 114 -8.99 0.15 -7.26
CA VAL A 114 -8.87 -0.49 -8.57
C VAL A 114 -9.97 -1.52 -8.78
N LYS A 115 -10.23 -2.37 -7.78
CA LYS A 115 -11.31 -3.37 -7.85
C LYS A 115 -12.69 -2.72 -7.98
N GLN A 116 -12.98 -1.67 -7.21
CA GLN A 116 -14.22 -0.92 -7.35
C GLN A 116 -14.35 -0.28 -8.73
N ALA A 117 -13.25 0.25 -9.29
CA ALA A 117 -13.24 0.77 -10.65
C ALA A 117 -13.52 -0.32 -11.68
N GLU A 118 -12.94 -1.52 -11.55
CA GLU A 118 -13.21 -2.68 -12.41
C GLU A 118 -14.67 -3.12 -12.34
N ASP A 119 -15.25 -3.19 -11.14
CA ASP A 119 -16.67 -3.53 -10.95
C ASP A 119 -17.57 -2.48 -11.62
N ILE A 120 -17.27 -1.19 -11.46
CA ILE A 120 -17.99 -0.09 -12.12
C ILE A 120 -17.87 -0.21 -13.65
N ILE A 121 -16.67 -0.47 -14.19
CA ILE A 121 -16.43 -0.68 -15.62
C ILE A 121 -17.29 -1.86 -16.13
N SER A 122 -17.38 -2.94 -15.37
CA SER A 122 -18.16 -4.13 -15.75
C SER A 122 -19.66 -3.84 -15.82
N LEU A 123 -20.21 -3.12 -14.83
CA LEU A 123 -21.60 -2.68 -14.82
C LEU A 123 -21.92 -1.76 -16.00
N PHE A 124 -20.98 -0.88 -16.34
CA PHE A 124 -21.14 0.01 -17.49
C PHE A 124 -21.07 -0.73 -18.83
N LYS A 125 -20.17 -1.71 -18.98
CA LYS A 125 -20.16 -2.56 -20.19
C LYS A 125 -21.49 -3.31 -20.37
N ASN A 126 -22.03 -3.86 -19.29
CA ASN A 126 -23.33 -4.53 -19.32
C ASN A 126 -24.47 -3.57 -19.69
N LEU A 127 -24.43 -2.33 -19.17
CA LEU A 127 -25.40 -1.29 -19.55
C LEU A 127 -25.28 -0.96 -21.05
N VAL A 128 -24.07 -0.74 -21.53
CA VAL A 128 -23.74 -0.47 -22.94
C VAL A 128 -24.26 -1.57 -23.86
N GLU A 129 -23.99 -2.84 -23.52
CA GLU A 129 -24.48 -4.01 -24.26
C GLU A 129 -26.02 -4.09 -24.26
N SER A 130 -26.67 -3.73 -23.14
CA SER A 130 -28.14 -3.74 -23.05
C SER A 130 -28.82 -2.67 -23.93
N TYR A 131 -28.14 -1.56 -24.21
CA TYR A 131 -28.63 -0.55 -25.15
C TYR A 131 -28.42 -0.97 -26.61
N GLN A 132 -27.30 -1.62 -26.93
CA GLN A 132 -27.02 -2.14 -28.28
C GLN A 132 -28.00 -3.25 -28.72
N PHE A 133 -28.56 -4.01 -27.77
CA PHE A 133 -29.49 -5.11 -28.08
C PHE A 133 -30.93 -4.67 -28.39
N ASN A 134 -31.29 -3.42 -28.06
CA ASN A 134 -32.68 -2.92 -28.16
C ASN A 134 -32.93 -2.03 -29.37
N GLU A 135 -31.94 -1.88 -30.27
CA GLU A 135 -31.98 -0.88 -31.32
C GLU A 135 -32.11 -1.49 -32.72
N SER A 136 -33.06 -0.93 -33.47
CA SER A 136 -33.19 -1.11 -34.92
C SER A 136 -32.15 -0.22 -35.61
N ASP A 137 -31.75 -0.55 -36.85
CA ASP A 137 -30.62 0.03 -37.59
C ASP A 137 -30.48 1.58 -37.59
N ASP A 138 -31.53 2.34 -37.25
CA ASP A 138 -31.54 3.81 -37.24
C ASP A 138 -31.02 4.48 -35.95
N THR A 139 -30.83 3.77 -34.83
CA THR A 139 -30.47 4.39 -33.53
C THR A 139 -28.99 4.27 -33.13
N GLN A 140 -28.19 3.53 -33.90
CA GLN A 140 -26.78 3.27 -33.62
C GLN A 140 -25.89 4.53 -33.52
N ASP A 141 -26.30 5.64 -34.14
CA ASP A 141 -25.62 6.94 -34.07
C ASP A 141 -25.90 7.72 -32.76
N ASN A 142 -27.04 7.49 -32.10
CA ASN A 142 -27.53 8.34 -31.00
C ASN A 142 -26.70 8.24 -29.71
N TYR A 143 -25.97 7.14 -29.52
CA TYR A 143 -25.18 6.90 -28.30
C TYR A 143 -23.67 6.86 -28.55
N SER A 144 -23.21 7.13 -29.77
CA SER A 144 -21.80 7.10 -30.18
C SER A 144 -20.90 7.97 -29.28
N PHE A 145 -21.35 9.17 -28.90
CA PHE A 145 -20.65 10.05 -27.96
C PHE A 145 -20.54 9.43 -26.56
N LEU A 146 -21.66 8.94 -26.01
CA LEU A 146 -21.70 8.35 -24.67
C LEU A 146 -20.77 7.14 -24.59
N PHE A 147 -20.74 6.29 -25.62
CA PHE A 147 -19.79 5.18 -25.70
C PHE A 147 -18.34 5.67 -25.70
N ALA A 148 -18.00 6.62 -26.59
CA ALA A 148 -16.64 7.15 -26.68
C ALA A 148 -16.19 7.85 -25.38
N PHE A 149 -17.10 8.54 -24.70
CA PHE A 149 -16.85 9.21 -23.43
C PHE A 149 -16.59 8.20 -22.30
N MET A 150 -17.45 7.19 -22.19
CA MET A 150 -17.32 6.17 -21.16
C MET A 150 -16.08 5.30 -21.36
N GLU A 151 -15.80 4.87 -22.59
CA GLU A 151 -14.58 4.13 -22.90
C GLU A 151 -13.32 4.93 -22.53
N ASN A 152 -13.36 6.25 -22.72
CA ASN A 152 -12.25 7.12 -22.36
C ASN A 152 -12.04 7.21 -20.83
N ILE A 153 -13.11 7.28 -20.04
CA ILE A 153 -13.01 7.22 -18.57
C ILE A 153 -12.40 5.88 -18.13
N CYS A 154 -12.95 4.77 -18.62
CA CYS A 154 -12.49 3.42 -18.29
C CYS A 154 -11.00 3.22 -18.62
N ASN A 155 -10.57 3.73 -19.78
CA ASN A 155 -9.18 3.62 -20.23
C ASN A 155 -8.20 4.49 -19.44
N ASN A 156 -8.67 5.52 -18.73
CA ASN A 156 -7.82 6.42 -17.94
C ASN A 156 -7.86 6.11 -16.45
N ILE A 157 -8.93 5.51 -15.92
CA ILE A 157 -9.06 5.23 -14.48
C ILE A 157 -7.98 4.26 -13.97
N SER A 158 -7.50 3.36 -14.83
CA SER A 158 -6.43 2.39 -14.56
C SER A 158 -5.02 2.94 -14.78
N LYS A 159 -4.87 4.19 -15.27
CA LYS A 159 -3.59 4.80 -15.62
C LYS A 159 -3.16 5.84 -14.58
N ASN A 160 -1.86 6.12 -14.53
CA ASN A 160 -1.35 7.28 -13.78
C ASN A 160 -1.77 8.59 -14.48
N LYS A 161 -2.01 9.66 -13.72
CA LYS A 161 -2.50 10.97 -14.23
C LYS A 161 -1.65 11.53 -15.38
N ASN A 162 -0.35 11.32 -15.34
CA ASN A 162 0.59 11.78 -16.38
C ASN A 162 0.39 11.06 -17.74
N ASN A 163 -0.36 9.95 -17.76
CA ASN A 163 -0.58 9.11 -18.94
C ASN A 163 -2.05 9.10 -19.40
N TYR A 164 -2.86 10.05 -18.92
CA TYR A 164 -4.24 10.17 -19.40
C TYR A 164 -4.26 10.53 -20.88
N ARG A 165 -5.09 9.83 -21.65
CA ARG A 165 -5.31 10.07 -23.08
C ARG A 165 -6.79 10.19 -23.36
N TYR A 166 -7.17 11.32 -23.93
CA TYR A 166 -8.56 11.62 -24.25
C TYR A 166 -8.81 11.46 -25.75
N SER A 167 -9.92 10.83 -26.13
CA SER A 167 -10.35 10.73 -27.53
C SER A 167 -10.82 12.10 -28.03
N ASP A 168 -10.71 12.31 -29.34
CA ASP A 168 -10.97 13.61 -29.96
C ASP A 168 -12.40 14.12 -29.66
N ILE A 169 -13.37 13.20 -29.65
CA ILE A 169 -14.78 13.50 -29.36
C ILE A 169 -14.95 14.03 -27.91
N VAL A 170 -14.23 13.45 -26.95
CA VAL A 170 -14.26 13.89 -25.54
C VAL A 170 -13.56 15.23 -25.37
N GLN A 171 -12.46 15.45 -26.09
CA GLN A 171 -11.77 16.74 -26.12
C GLN A 171 -12.64 17.84 -26.72
N GLN A 172 -13.31 17.57 -27.84
CA GLN A 172 -14.23 18.50 -28.50
C GLN A 172 -15.42 18.84 -27.60
N PHE A 173 -15.96 17.86 -26.88
CA PHE A 173 -17.01 18.11 -25.89
C PHE A 173 -16.52 19.00 -24.75
N ALA A 174 -15.35 18.71 -24.17
CA ALA A 174 -14.77 19.53 -23.11
C ALA A 174 -14.50 20.97 -23.57
N GLN A 175 -14.00 21.15 -24.80
CA GLN A 175 -13.82 22.47 -25.42
C GLN A 175 -15.16 23.18 -25.62
N SER A 176 -16.19 22.48 -26.09
CA SER A 176 -17.53 23.04 -26.27
C SER A 176 -18.13 23.47 -24.93
N LEU A 177 -17.98 22.65 -23.89
CA LEU A 177 -18.39 22.96 -22.52
C LEU A 177 -17.67 24.21 -21.99
N TYR A 178 -16.37 24.34 -22.25
CA TYR A 178 -15.58 25.50 -21.87
C TYR A 178 -16.03 26.78 -22.60
N ILE A 179 -16.32 26.69 -23.90
CA ILE A 179 -16.81 27.83 -24.69
C ILE A 179 -18.19 28.27 -24.20
N LEU A 180 -19.07 27.32 -23.86
CA LEU A 180 -20.45 27.60 -23.44
C LEU A 180 -20.56 28.04 -21.97
N GLY A 181 -19.81 27.41 -21.06
CA GLY A 181 -19.83 27.69 -19.62
C GLY A 181 -18.79 28.72 -19.17
N GLY A 182 -17.82 29.05 -20.02
CA GLY A 182 -16.75 29.99 -19.71
C GLY A 182 -15.89 29.54 -18.51
N ARG A 183 -15.40 30.52 -17.72
CA ARG A 183 -14.55 30.28 -16.54
C ARG A 183 -15.23 29.52 -15.41
N ASN A 184 -16.55 29.38 -15.41
CA ASN A 184 -17.31 28.73 -14.33
C ASN A 184 -17.42 27.20 -14.51
N SER A 185 -16.81 26.65 -15.55
CA SER A 185 -16.93 25.23 -15.94
C SER A 185 -15.88 24.31 -15.30
N TYR A 186 -14.95 24.86 -14.51
CA TYR A 186 -13.81 24.17 -13.89
C TYR A 186 -13.89 24.21 -12.36
#